data_AF-A0A2K3NIB4-F1
#
_entry.id   AF-A0A2K3NIB4-F1
#
_cell.length_a   1.000
_cell.length_b   1.000
_cell.length_c   1.000
_cell.angle_alpha   90.00
_cell.angle_beta   90.00
_cell.angle_gamma   90.00
#
_symmetry.space_group_name_H-M   'P 1'
#
loop_
_entity.id
_entity.type
_entity.pdbx_description
1 polymer ?
#
loop_
_entity_poly.entity_id
_entity_poly.type
_entity_poly.pdbx_seq_one_letter_code
_entity_poly.pdbx_strand_id
1 'polypeptide(L)'
;MDEAKRMEEGINLALDDNAKDDLLKKQERTNTNVDSNIKQQISEEDDQQLTLVKQKSKRVATLDAFRGLTIVLMILVDDAGGVYPRIDHSPWNGCTLADFVMPFFLFIVGVAIALALKRIPKIKYAVRKIILRTLKLLFWGIILQGGYSHAPDELVYGVDMKIIRWCGILQRIALVYCVVALIETFTTKLRPTTLSPGRISIFTAYKWQWFGGFVAFLIYMITTFSLYVPDWSFVVNGDEPKRYTVLCGMRGHLGPACNAVGYVDRQVWGVNHLYSQPVWRRLKACTFSSPGE
;
A
#
# COMPACT_ATOMS: atom_id res chain seq x y z
N MET A 1 -33.80 9.08 -97.02
CA MET A 1 -32.55 8.38 -97.36
C MET A 1 -31.50 9.44 -97.54
N ASP A 2 -30.93 9.92 -96.43
CA ASP A 2 -29.69 10.71 -96.35
C ASP A 2 -29.52 11.19 -94.91
N GLU A 3 -29.01 10.32 -94.03
CA GLU A 3 -28.43 10.73 -92.73
C GLU A 3 -27.65 9.59 -92.05
N ALA A 4 -26.76 8.91 -92.77
CA ALA A 4 -25.93 7.86 -92.17
C ALA A 4 -24.55 7.72 -92.83
N LYS A 5 -23.89 8.84 -93.14
CA LYS A 5 -22.52 8.80 -93.68
C LYS A 5 -21.68 10.00 -93.23
N ARG A 6 -21.59 10.19 -91.91
CA ARG A 6 -20.71 11.23 -91.34
C ARG A 6 -20.28 10.94 -89.89
N MET A 7 -20.00 9.68 -89.57
CA MET A 7 -19.44 9.29 -88.27
C MET A 7 -18.46 8.13 -88.45
N GLU A 8 -17.39 8.32 -89.23
CA GLU A 8 -16.16 7.52 -89.21
C GLU A 8 -15.29 8.00 -90.36
N GLU A 9 -14.42 8.97 -90.09
CA GLU A 9 -13.14 9.26 -90.78
C GLU A 9 -12.72 10.67 -90.40
N GLY A 10 -12.13 10.75 -89.22
CA GLY A 10 -11.42 11.92 -88.68
C GLY A 10 -10.48 11.51 -87.56
N ILE A 11 -10.05 10.24 -87.57
CA ILE A 11 -8.99 9.71 -86.70
C ILE A 11 -7.69 9.97 -87.47
N ASN A 12 -6.99 11.04 -87.08
CA ASN A 12 -5.55 11.28 -87.19
C ASN A 12 -5.32 12.80 -87.21
N LEU A 13 -5.40 13.42 -86.04
CA LEU A 13 -4.74 14.69 -85.78
C LEU A 13 -3.99 14.53 -84.47
N ALA A 14 -2.68 14.66 -84.58
CA ALA A 14 -1.69 14.46 -83.54
C ALA A 14 -2.09 15.21 -82.26
N LEU A 15 -2.40 14.45 -81.21
CA LEU A 15 -2.25 14.95 -79.85
C LEU A 15 -0.74 15.08 -79.64
N ASP A 16 -0.28 16.33 -79.55
CA ASP A 16 1.08 16.73 -79.21
C ASP A 16 1.60 15.89 -78.03
N ASP A 17 2.68 15.14 -78.25
CA ASP A 17 3.28 14.24 -77.24
C ASP A 17 3.63 14.99 -75.94
N ASN A 18 3.90 16.30 -76.04
CA ASN A 18 4.15 17.18 -74.88
C ASN A 18 2.91 17.34 -73.99
N ALA A 19 1.71 17.42 -74.56
CA ALA A 19 0.47 17.60 -73.80
C ALA A 19 0.07 16.34 -73.02
N LYS A 20 0.42 15.16 -73.54
CA LYS A 20 0.19 13.86 -72.88
C LYS A 20 1.17 13.65 -71.72
N ASP A 21 2.44 14.04 -71.91
CA ASP A 21 3.46 14.02 -70.87
C ASP A 21 3.15 14.99 -69.71
N ASP A 22 2.60 16.16 -70.00
CA ASP A 22 2.19 17.12 -68.96
C ASP A 22 0.98 16.63 -68.15
N LEU A 23 0.03 15.93 -68.77
CA LEU A 23 -1.09 15.29 -68.07
C LEU A 23 -0.62 14.13 -67.19
N LEU A 24 0.31 13.30 -67.68
CA LEU A 24 0.92 12.22 -66.89
C LEU A 24 1.71 12.77 -65.70
N LYS A 25 2.55 13.79 -65.90
CA LYS A 25 3.29 14.46 -64.80
C LYS A 25 2.38 15.15 -63.80
N LYS A 26 1.23 15.66 -64.24
CA LYS A 26 0.23 16.27 -63.34
C LYS A 26 -0.49 15.20 -62.52
N GLN A 27 -0.82 14.06 -63.12
CA GLN A 27 -1.45 12.94 -62.42
C GLN A 27 -0.47 12.27 -61.44
N GLU A 28 0.80 12.11 -61.80
CA GLU A 28 1.85 11.62 -60.89
C GLU A 28 2.09 12.58 -59.72
N ARG A 29 2.13 13.90 -59.95
CA ARG A 29 2.23 14.90 -58.88
C ARG A 29 1.01 14.90 -57.95
N THR A 30 -0.17 14.65 -58.49
CA THR A 30 -1.39 14.58 -57.68
C THR A 30 -1.39 13.32 -56.82
N ASN A 31 -1.00 12.17 -57.39
CA ASN A 31 -0.90 10.91 -56.65
C ASN A 31 0.19 10.96 -55.58
N THR A 32 1.37 11.51 -55.87
CA THR A 32 2.44 11.68 -54.87
C THR A 32 2.06 12.63 -53.74
N ASN A 33 1.32 13.70 -54.03
CA ASN A 33 0.78 14.61 -53.00
C ASN A 33 -0.32 13.96 -52.15
N VAL A 34 -1.13 13.08 -52.73
CA VAL A 34 -2.16 12.32 -52.00
C VAL A 34 -1.48 11.27 -51.11
N ASP A 35 -0.50 10.54 -51.63
CA ASP A 35 0.29 9.55 -50.87
C ASP A 35 1.09 10.21 -49.74
N SER A 36 1.66 11.40 -49.95
CA SER A 36 2.36 12.14 -48.89
C SER A 36 1.42 12.62 -47.81
N ASN A 37 0.23 13.13 -48.17
CA ASN A 37 -0.77 13.57 -47.19
C ASN A 37 -1.34 12.40 -46.39
N ILE A 38 -1.61 11.25 -47.03
CA ILE A 38 -2.06 10.03 -46.34
C ILE A 38 -0.96 9.52 -45.41
N LYS A 39 0.30 9.51 -45.85
CA LYS A 39 1.43 9.09 -45.02
C LYS A 39 1.68 10.03 -43.85
N GLN A 40 1.47 11.33 -44.04
CA GLN A 40 1.57 12.34 -42.99
C GLN A 40 0.41 12.21 -41.99
N GLN A 41 -0.82 11.99 -42.45
CA GLN A 41 -1.99 11.71 -41.60
C GLN A 41 -1.84 10.41 -40.82
N ILE A 42 -1.35 9.33 -41.43
CA ILE A 42 -1.08 8.06 -40.73
C ILE A 42 0.03 8.25 -39.69
N SER A 43 1.07 9.03 -39.99
CA SER A 43 2.13 9.32 -39.00
C SER A 43 1.66 10.21 -37.86
N GLU A 44 0.76 11.17 -38.12
CA GLU A 44 0.18 12.04 -37.10
C GLU A 44 -0.86 11.30 -36.24
N GLU A 45 -1.64 10.38 -36.83
CA GLU A 45 -2.55 9.48 -36.09
C GLU A 45 -1.77 8.44 -35.29
N ASP A 46 -0.71 7.82 -35.83
CA ASP A 46 0.14 6.90 -35.08
C ASP A 46 0.89 7.62 -33.95
N ASP A 47 1.40 8.85 -34.14
CA ASP A 47 2.02 9.64 -33.08
C ASP A 47 0.99 10.14 -32.04
N GLN A 48 -0.23 10.51 -32.45
CA GLN A 48 -1.31 10.84 -31.52
C GLN A 48 -1.80 9.61 -30.73
N GLN A 49 -1.84 8.44 -31.37
CA GLN A 49 -2.27 7.19 -30.74
C GLN A 49 -1.15 6.63 -29.83
N LEU A 50 0.12 6.79 -30.20
CA LEU A 50 1.28 6.45 -29.37
C LEU A 50 1.41 7.38 -28.15
N THR A 51 1.09 8.67 -28.30
CA THR A 51 1.07 9.64 -27.18
C THR A 51 -0.14 9.44 -26.26
N LEU A 52 -1.30 9.01 -26.77
CA LEU A 52 -2.47 8.60 -25.97
C LEU A 52 -2.24 7.31 -25.17
N VAL A 53 -1.41 6.40 -25.67
CA VAL A 53 -1.18 5.07 -25.07
C VAL A 53 -0.15 5.08 -23.93
N LYS A 54 0.58 6.17 -23.68
CA LYS A 54 1.62 6.18 -22.64
C LYS A 54 1.65 7.46 -21.79
N GLN A 55 0.53 7.85 -21.22
CA GLN A 55 0.56 8.62 -19.97
C GLN A 55 1.15 7.75 -18.86
N LYS A 56 2.49 7.73 -18.80
CA LYS A 56 3.25 7.12 -17.70
C LYS A 56 2.79 7.84 -16.44
N SER A 57 2.13 7.09 -15.56
CA SER A 57 1.56 7.67 -14.35
C SER A 57 2.66 8.40 -13.58
N LYS A 58 2.56 9.73 -13.43
CA LYS A 58 3.54 10.48 -12.64
C LYS A 58 3.54 9.91 -11.21
N ARG A 59 4.72 9.50 -10.76
CA ARG A 59 4.96 9.10 -9.38
C ARG A 59 4.90 10.36 -8.51
N VAL A 60 4.39 10.22 -7.30
CA VAL A 60 4.33 11.33 -6.35
C VAL A 60 5.67 11.38 -5.62
N ALA A 61 6.57 12.24 -6.09
CA ALA A 61 7.94 12.34 -5.56
C ALA A 61 7.97 12.60 -4.05
N THR A 62 7.09 13.46 -3.53
CA THR A 62 6.97 13.74 -2.09
C THR A 62 6.64 12.49 -1.27
N LEU A 63 5.78 11.61 -1.79
CA LEU A 63 5.43 10.36 -1.10
C LEU A 63 6.60 9.37 -1.09
N ASP A 64 7.32 9.29 -2.21
CA ASP A 64 8.52 8.46 -2.31
C ASP A 64 9.62 8.97 -1.36
N ALA A 65 9.81 10.29 -1.26
CA ALA A 65 10.75 10.92 -0.33
C ALA A 65 10.36 10.71 1.14
N PHE A 66 9.09 10.89 1.49
CA PHE A 66 8.60 10.66 2.85
C PHE A 66 8.75 9.20 3.30
N ARG A 67 8.53 8.24 2.38
CA ARG A 67 8.83 6.82 2.64
C ARG A 67 10.31 6.59 2.87
N GLY A 68 11.18 7.19 2.06
CA GLY A 68 12.63 7.09 2.24
C GLY A 68 13.06 7.63 3.61
N LEU A 69 12.56 8.81 3.98
CA LEU A 69 12.80 9.41 5.30
C LEU A 69 12.33 8.51 6.44
N THR A 70 11.16 7.90 6.32
CA THR A 70 10.63 6.98 7.34
C THR A 70 11.51 5.75 7.53
N ILE A 71 12.08 5.21 6.44
CA ILE A 71 13.02 4.08 6.50
C ILE A 71 14.34 4.50 7.14
N VAL A 72 14.88 5.66 6.77
CA VAL A 72 16.10 6.20 7.39
C VAL A 72 15.88 6.41 8.89
N LEU A 73 14.72 6.95 9.27
CA LEU A 73 14.35 7.14 10.66
C LEU A 73 14.27 5.82 11.41
N MET A 74 13.63 4.80 10.82
CA MET A 74 13.54 3.45 11.38
C MET A 74 14.94 2.88 11.66
N ILE A 75 15.84 2.92 10.69
CA ILE A 75 17.22 2.44 10.84
C ILE A 75 17.95 3.22 11.95
N LEU A 76 17.79 4.55 11.99
CA LEU A 76 18.43 5.39 12.99
C LEU A 76 17.99 5.02 14.41
N VAL A 77 16.68 4.84 14.65
CA VAL A 77 16.18 4.53 15.99
C VAL A 77 16.50 3.09 16.39
N ASP A 78 16.52 2.16 15.44
CA ASP A 78 16.86 0.75 15.69
C ASP A 78 18.34 0.58 16.09
N ASP A 79 19.26 1.35 15.47
CA ASP A 79 20.70 1.25 15.73
C ASP A 79 21.17 2.17 16.87
N ALA A 80 20.72 3.43 16.89
CA ALA A 80 21.17 4.41 17.88
C ALA A 80 20.29 4.48 19.14
N GLY A 81 19.10 3.84 19.13
CA GLY A 81 18.15 3.87 20.24
C GLY A 81 18.75 3.38 21.56
N GLY A 82 19.49 2.27 21.53
CA GLY A 82 20.10 1.70 22.74
C GLY A 82 21.05 2.66 23.46
N VAL A 83 21.74 3.53 22.72
CA VAL A 83 22.71 4.51 23.25
C VAL A 83 22.04 5.82 23.67
N TYR A 84 20.99 6.23 22.95
CA TYR A 84 20.31 7.50 23.17
C TYR A 84 18.85 7.27 23.57
N PRO A 85 18.53 7.23 24.88
CA PRO A 85 17.19 6.89 25.35
C PRO A 85 16.06 7.83 24.89
N ARG A 86 16.40 9.04 24.42
CA ARG A 86 15.42 10.02 23.89
C ARG A 86 14.89 9.65 22.50
N ILE A 87 15.64 8.89 21.72
CA ILE A 87 15.22 8.47 20.37
C ILE A 87 14.68 7.04 20.34
N ASP A 88 14.94 6.25 21.39
CA ASP A 88 14.42 4.90 21.59
C ASP A 88 12.97 4.89 22.07
N HIS A 89 12.30 3.74 21.97
CA HIS A 89 10.91 3.57 22.39
C HIS A 89 10.70 3.89 23.88
N SER A 90 9.62 4.62 24.16
CA SER A 90 9.19 4.84 25.54
C SER A 90 8.85 3.50 26.23
N PRO A 91 9.19 3.30 27.52
CA PRO A 91 8.96 2.03 28.20
C PRO A 91 7.49 1.58 28.21
N TRP A 92 6.55 2.52 28.35
CA TRP A 92 5.12 2.20 28.30
C TRP A 92 4.27 3.41 27.95
N ASN A 93 4.33 4.43 28.81
CA ASN A 93 3.67 5.71 28.58
C ASN A 93 4.73 6.73 28.14
N GLY A 94 4.43 7.46 27.08
CA GLY A 94 5.34 8.44 26.51
C GLY A 94 5.21 8.48 25.00
N CYS A 95 5.96 9.37 24.38
CA CYS A 95 6.09 9.43 22.94
C CYS A 95 7.51 9.92 22.63
N THR A 96 8.31 9.04 22.01
CA THR A 96 9.67 9.34 21.56
C THR A 96 9.74 9.27 20.04
N LEU A 97 10.92 9.56 19.49
CA LEU A 97 11.12 9.57 18.03
C LEU A 97 10.80 8.22 17.38
N ALA A 98 11.18 7.10 18.01
CA ALA A 98 10.88 5.75 17.51
C ALA A 98 9.37 5.46 17.40
N ASP A 99 8.56 6.03 18.31
CA ASP A 99 7.12 5.78 18.35
C ASP A 99 6.36 6.36 17.14
N PHE A 100 6.97 7.31 16.40
CA PHE A 100 6.38 7.90 15.19
C PHE A 100 6.58 7.08 13.90
N VAL A 101 7.55 6.15 13.88
CA VAL A 101 7.90 5.39 12.68
C VAL A 101 6.71 4.59 12.16
N MET A 102 6.01 3.87 13.04
CA MET A 102 4.86 3.04 12.67
C MET A 102 3.67 3.88 12.15
N PRO A 103 3.24 4.96 12.83
CA PRO A 103 2.24 5.89 12.30
C PRO A 103 2.58 6.44 10.91
N PHE A 104 3.84 6.82 10.65
CA PHE A 104 4.27 7.32 9.34
C PHE A 104 4.12 6.26 8.25
N PHE A 105 4.52 5.01 8.52
CA PHE A 105 4.31 3.90 7.58
C PHE A 105 2.82 3.66 7.28
N LEU A 106 1.96 3.65 8.32
CA LEU A 106 0.52 3.47 8.13
C LEU A 106 -0.09 4.60 7.29
N PHE A 107 0.33 5.85 7.53
CA PHE A 107 -0.10 7.00 6.74
C PHE A 107 0.32 6.86 5.26
N ILE A 108 1.58 6.52 4.98
CA ILE A 108 2.08 6.29 3.62
C ILE A 108 1.28 5.20 2.91
N VAL A 109 1.02 4.08 3.60
CA VAL A 109 0.24 2.97 3.05
C VAL A 109 -1.19 3.42 2.73
N GLY A 110 -1.84 4.18 3.62
CA GLY A 110 -3.17 4.75 3.39
C GLY A 110 -3.24 5.66 2.16
N VAL A 111 -2.33 6.62 2.05
CA VAL A 111 -2.24 7.52 0.88
C VAL A 111 -1.97 6.72 -0.41
N ALA A 112 -1.08 5.73 -0.34
CA ALA A 112 -0.77 4.87 -1.48
C ALA A 112 -1.98 4.05 -1.96
N ILE A 113 -2.86 3.60 -1.06
CA ILE A 113 -4.12 2.92 -1.42
C ILE A 113 -5.00 3.87 -2.24
N ALA A 114 -5.27 5.08 -1.73
CA ALA A 114 -6.14 6.05 -2.40
C ALA A 114 -5.62 6.42 -3.81
N LEU A 115 -4.31 6.62 -3.96
CA LEU A 115 -3.70 6.94 -5.26
C LEU A 115 -3.68 5.74 -6.21
N ALA A 116 -3.44 4.52 -5.72
CA ALA A 116 -3.36 3.33 -6.54
C ALA A 116 -4.74 2.88 -7.06
N LEU A 117 -5.77 2.95 -6.23
CA LEU A 117 -7.12 2.48 -6.57
C LEU A 117 -7.90 3.45 -7.44
N LYS A 118 -7.64 4.78 -7.34
CA LYS A 118 -8.18 5.78 -8.28
C LYS A 118 -7.89 5.45 -9.75
N ARG A 119 -6.82 4.69 -10.02
CA ARG A 119 -6.35 4.36 -11.38
C ARG A 119 -6.92 3.06 -11.94
N ILE A 120 -7.66 2.27 -11.16
CA ILE A 120 -8.11 0.93 -11.60
C ILE A 120 -9.59 0.97 -12.01
N PRO A 121 -9.92 0.76 -13.30
CA PRO A 121 -11.30 0.84 -13.78
C PRO A 121 -12.16 -0.38 -13.41
N LYS A 122 -11.53 -1.56 -13.20
CA LYS A 122 -12.24 -2.83 -12.98
C LYS A 122 -12.01 -3.36 -11.56
N ILE A 123 -13.11 -3.49 -10.79
CA ILE A 123 -13.11 -4.01 -9.41
C ILE A 123 -12.44 -5.38 -9.32
N LYS A 124 -12.78 -6.34 -10.20
CA LYS A 124 -12.20 -7.69 -10.17
C LYS A 124 -10.67 -7.68 -10.25
N TYR A 125 -10.12 -6.80 -11.09
CA TYR A 125 -8.66 -6.65 -11.23
C TYR A 125 -8.03 -5.99 -10.00
N ALA A 126 -8.68 -4.96 -9.44
CA ALA A 126 -8.25 -4.33 -8.19
C ALA A 126 -8.19 -5.35 -7.04
N VAL A 127 -9.24 -6.14 -6.84
CA VAL A 127 -9.32 -7.17 -5.79
C VAL A 127 -8.22 -8.20 -5.95
N ARG A 128 -7.99 -8.73 -7.16
CA ARG A 128 -6.89 -9.68 -7.41
C ARG A 128 -5.53 -9.09 -7.05
N LYS A 129 -5.29 -7.81 -7.40
CA LYS A 129 -4.03 -7.11 -7.08
C LYS A 129 -3.85 -6.89 -5.58
N ILE A 130 -4.94 -6.56 -4.87
CA ILE A 130 -4.95 -6.41 -3.40
C ILE A 130 -4.58 -7.74 -2.75
N ILE A 131 -5.28 -8.83 -3.10
CA ILE A 131 -5.04 -10.17 -2.53
C ILE A 131 -3.59 -10.60 -2.77
N LEU A 132 -3.09 -10.50 -4.00
CA LEU A 132 -1.70 -10.87 -4.30
C LEU A 132 -0.68 -10.04 -3.52
N ARG A 133 -0.95 -8.74 -3.30
CA ARG A 133 -0.07 -7.89 -2.50
C ARG A 133 -0.13 -8.27 -1.01
N THR A 134 -1.33 -8.52 -0.48
CA THR A 134 -1.51 -8.98 0.90
C THR A 134 -0.77 -10.29 1.14
N LEU A 135 -0.92 -11.28 0.24
CA LEU A 135 -0.21 -12.56 0.34
C LEU A 135 1.32 -12.39 0.31
N LYS A 136 1.85 -11.51 -0.55
CA LYS A 136 3.29 -11.20 -0.56
C LYS A 136 3.75 -10.59 0.76
N LEU A 137 3.01 -9.64 1.32
CA LEU A 137 3.36 -9.01 2.59
C LEU A 137 3.29 -10.00 3.76
N LEU A 138 2.28 -10.89 3.79
CA LEU A 138 2.20 -11.96 4.78
C LEU A 138 3.37 -12.92 4.67
N PHE A 139 3.70 -13.36 3.45
CA PHE A 139 4.83 -14.25 3.18
C PHE A 139 6.16 -13.64 3.63
N TRP A 140 6.47 -12.42 3.18
CA TRP A 140 7.70 -11.73 3.60
C TRP A 140 7.70 -11.41 5.10
N GLY A 141 6.54 -11.11 5.68
CA GLY A 141 6.41 -10.90 7.12
C GLY A 141 6.75 -12.14 7.93
N ILE A 142 6.29 -13.32 7.50
CA ILE A 142 6.63 -14.59 8.17
C ILE A 142 8.11 -14.91 7.99
N ILE A 143 8.70 -14.67 6.82
CA ILE A 143 10.14 -14.92 6.61
C ILE A 143 10.99 -14.03 7.49
N LEU A 144 10.71 -12.72 7.51
CA LEU A 144 11.54 -11.76 8.25
C LEU A 144 11.34 -11.84 9.76
N GLN A 145 10.11 -12.15 10.23
CA GLN A 145 9.76 -12.11 11.65
C GLN A 145 9.57 -13.49 12.28
N GLY A 146 9.49 -14.54 11.47
CA GLY A 146 9.18 -15.90 11.91
C GLY A 146 10.37 -16.72 12.37
N GLY A 147 11.41 -16.07 12.90
CA GLY A 147 12.49 -16.77 13.61
C GLY A 147 13.67 -17.22 12.75
N TYR A 148 13.84 -16.72 11.52
CA TYR A 148 15.08 -17.00 10.76
C TYR A 148 16.34 -16.33 11.35
N SER A 149 16.18 -15.36 12.24
CA SER A 149 17.29 -14.60 12.83
C SER A 149 17.04 -14.40 14.33
N HIS A 150 17.44 -15.38 15.14
CA HIS A 150 17.27 -15.33 16.60
C HIS A 150 18.47 -14.71 17.33
N ALA A 151 19.59 -14.49 16.66
CA ALA A 151 20.73 -13.71 17.15
C ALA A 151 21.54 -13.22 15.95
N PRO A 152 21.63 -11.90 15.68
CA PRO A 152 22.59 -11.37 14.70
C PRO A 152 24.04 -11.74 15.08
N ASP A 153 24.26 -11.98 16.37
CA ASP A 153 25.58 -12.06 16.99
C ASP A 153 26.12 -13.50 17.08
N GLU A 154 25.27 -14.52 16.96
CA GLU A 154 25.67 -15.93 17.21
C GLU A 154 25.61 -16.85 15.97
N LEU A 155 25.31 -16.35 14.76
CA LEU A 155 25.30 -17.15 13.52
C LEU A 155 24.41 -18.43 13.56
N VAL A 156 23.49 -18.56 14.51
CA VAL A 156 22.56 -19.70 14.59
C VAL A 156 21.34 -19.41 13.73
N TYR A 157 21.30 -20.02 12.54
CA TYR A 157 20.14 -20.01 11.64
C TYR A 157 19.29 -21.25 11.89
N GLY A 158 18.05 -21.07 12.36
CA GLY A 158 17.10 -22.16 12.55
C GLY A 158 15.68 -21.63 12.78
N VAL A 159 14.69 -22.25 12.14
CA VAL A 159 13.28 -21.86 12.34
C VAL A 159 12.72 -22.60 13.53
N ASP A 160 12.69 -21.96 14.70
CA ASP A 160 11.96 -22.51 15.84
C ASP A 160 10.46 -22.18 15.71
N MET A 161 9.69 -23.17 15.26
CA MET A 161 8.23 -23.05 15.12
C MET A 161 7.52 -22.76 16.44
N LYS A 162 8.17 -22.94 17.60
CA LYS A 162 7.60 -22.62 18.91
C LYS A 162 7.74 -21.14 19.29
N ILE A 163 8.63 -20.40 18.63
CA ILE A 163 8.92 -18.97 18.87
C ILE A 163 8.43 -18.10 17.69
N ILE A 164 7.84 -18.72 16.66
CA ILE A 164 7.36 -18.01 15.48
C ILE A 164 6.26 -16.99 15.84
N ARG A 165 6.47 -15.74 15.44
CA ARG A 165 5.51 -14.67 15.69
C ARG A 165 4.51 -14.54 14.56
N TRP A 166 3.32 -15.08 14.76
CA TRP A 166 2.23 -15.06 13.77
C TRP A 166 1.70 -13.65 13.49
N CYS A 167 1.64 -12.78 14.51
CA CYS A 167 1.10 -11.42 14.41
C CYS A 167 2.20 -10.34 14.50
N GLY A 168 3.14 -10.41 13.57
CA GLY A 168 4.17 -9.40 13.34
C GLY A 168 3.69 -8.09 12.72
N ILE A 169 4.59 -7.12 12.58
CA ILE A 169 4.25 -5.76 12.12
C ILE A 169 3.79 -5.77 10.65
N LEU A 170 4.49 -6.53 9.81
CA LEU A 170 4.18 -6.65 8.38
C LEU A 170 2.84 -7.37 8.16
N GLN A 171 2.54 -8.39 8.98
CA GLN A 171 1.29 -9.13 8.92
C GLN A 171 0.10 -8.23 9.31
N ARG A 172 0.25 -7.44 10.38
CA ARG A 172 -0.76 -6.46 10.81
C ARG A 172 -1.02 -5.43 9.71
N ILE A 173 0.04 -4.87 9.12
CA ILE A 173 -0.08 -3.93 7.98
C ILE A 173 -0.77 -4.60 6.79
N ALA A 174 -0.45 -5.86 6.48
CA ALA A 174 -1.04 -6.59 5.37
C ALA A 174 -2.55 -6.81 5.52
N LEU A 175 -3.01 -7.15 6.72
CA LEU A 175 -4.43 -7.35 7.03
C LEU A 175 -5.20 -6.03 6.98
N VAL A 176 -4.69 -4.98 7.63
CA VAL A 176 -5.30 -3.65 7.59
C VAL A 176 -5.34 -3.11 6.16
N TYR A 177 -4.25 -3.26 5.40
CA TYR A 177 -4.19 -2.92 3.97
C TYR A 177 -5.30 -3.64 3.19
N CYS A 178 -5.49 -4.94 3.42
CA CYS A 178 -6.50 -5.72 2.72
C CYS A 178 -7.91 -5.16 2.97
N VAL A 179 -8.27 -4.98 4.25
CA VAL A 179 -9.60 -4.48 4.65
C VAL A 179 -9.85 -3.08 4.10
N VAL A 180 -8.91 -2.14 4.32
CA VAL A 180 -9.06 -0.75 3.87
C VAL A 180 -9.10 -0.65 2.34
N ALA A 181 -8.25 -1.40 1.64
CA ALA A 181 -8.24 -1.39 0.17
C ALA A 181 -9.51 -2.02 -0.43
N LEU A 182 -10.10 -3.03 0.21
CA LEU A 182 -11.39 -3.58 -0.20
C LEU A 182 -12.52 -2.56 0.02
N ILE A 183 -12.59 -1.92 1.19
CA ILE A 183 -13.55 -0.85 1.46
C ILE A 183 -13.41 0.26 0.40
N GLU A 184 -12.19 0.74 0.13
CA GLU A 184 -11.95 1.75 -0.91
C GLU A 184 -12.42 1.26 -2.30
N THR A 185 -12.07 0.02 -2.68
CA THR A 185 -12.43 -0.53 -3.99
C THR A 185 -13.94 -0.62 -4.20
N PHE A 186 -14.68 -1.08 -3.19
CA PHE A 186 -16.14 -1.22 -3.28
C PHE A 186 -16.86 0.13 -3.16
N THR A 187 -16.29 1.08 -2.43
CA THR A 187 -16.90 2.41 -2.23
C THR A 187 -16.55 3.42 -3.33
N THR A 188 -15.47 3.21 -4.09
CA THR A 188 -15.02 4.13 -5.15
C THR A 188 -16.10 4.36 -6.22
N LYS A 189 -16.88 3.33 -6.59
CA LYS A 189 -17.96 3.47 -7.58
C LYS A 189 -19.18 4.24 -7.06
N LEU A 190 -19.36 4.30 -5.74
CA LEU A 190 -20.46 5.00 -5.09
C LEU A 190 -20.11 6.48 -4.82
N ARG A 191 -18.89 6.91 -5.14
CA ARG A 191 -18.40 8.25 -4.88
C ARG A 191 -18.93 9.22 -5.95
N PRO A 192 -19.55 10.35 -5.56
CA PRO A 192 -19.92 11.39 -6.52
C PRO A 192 -18.65 12.00 -7.14
N THR A 193 -18.65 12.17 -8.46
CA THR A 193 -17.52 12.73 -9.23
C THR A 193 -17.33 14.23 -9.03
N THR A 194 -18.39 14.92 -8.60
CA THR A 194 -18.40 16.34 -8.28
C THR A 194 -18.74 16.50 -6.79
N LEU A 195 -17.83 17.10 -6.01
CA LEU A 195 -18.14 17.50 -4.64
C LEU A 195 -18.79 18.89 -4.67
N SER A 196 -19.95 19.04 -4.04
CA SER A 196 -20.52 20.35 -3.79
C SER A 196 -19.62 21.13 -2.80
N PRO A 197 -19.45 22.44 -2.99
CA PRO A 197 -18.68 23.28 -2.06
C PRO A 197 -19.48 23.46 -0.76
N GLY A 198 -19.35 22.50 0.15
CA GLY A 198 -19.97 22.53 1.47
C GLY A 198 -19.04 21.87 2.48
N ARG A 199 -19.00 22.37 3.71
CA ARG A 199 -18.09 21.87 4.77
C ARG A 199 -18.32 20.37 5.09
N ILE A 200 -19.52 19.85 4.84
CA ILE A 200 -19.94 18.47 5.12
C ILE A 200 -19.78 17.55 3.90
N SER A 201 -19.41 18.09 2.72
CA SER A 201 -19.36 17.31 1.47
C SER A 201 -18.30 16.20 1.53
N ILE A 202 -17.18 16.45 2.22
CA ILE A 202 -16.11 15.45 2.44
C ILE A 202 -16.64 14.28 3.28
N PHE A 203 -17.29 14.55 4.42
CA PHE A 203 -17.85 13.50 5.27
C PHE A 203 -18.91 12.67 4.54
N THR A 204 -19.72 13.33 3.71
CA THR A 204 -20.74 12.67 2.89
C THR A 204 -20.12 11.79 1.80
N ALA A 205 -19.08 12.29 1.12
CA ALA A 205 -18.38 11.56 0.06
C ALA A 205 -17.63 10.31 0.58
N TYR A 206 -17.12 10.36 1.80
CA TYR A 206 -16.35 9.29 2.45
C TYR A 206 -17.14 8.55 3.55
N LYS A 207 -18.47 8.65 3.57
CA LYS A 207 -19.34 8.14 4.65
C LYS A 207 -19.09 6.67 5.01
N TRP A 208 -18.84 5.81 4.02
CA TRP A 208 -18.59 4.38 4.25
C TRP A 208 -17.23 4.11 4.91
N GLN A 209 -16.24 4.95 4.65
CA GLN A 209 -14.92 4.86 5.27
C GLN A 209 -14.98 5.34 6.71
N TRP A 210 -15.69 6.45 6.94
CA TRP A 210 -16.01 6.93 8.29
C TRP A 210 -16.80 5.91 9.09
N PHE A 211 -17.80 5.29 8.49
CA PHE A 211 -18.57 4.22 9.12
C PHE A 211 -17.69 3.03 9.49
N GLY A 212 -16.86 2.53 8.56
CA GLY A 212 -15.92 1.44 8.83
C GLY A 212 -14.91 1.79 9.95
N GLY A 213 -14.37 3.02 9.93
CA GLY A 213 -13.47 3.51 10.97
C GLY A 213 -14.15 3.64 12.33
N PHE A 214 -15.39 4.14 12.36
CA PHE A 214 -16.18 4.25 13.59
C PHE A 214 -16.53 2.90 14.18
N VAL A 215 -16.93 1.92 13.35
CA VAL A 215 -17.18 0.54 13.79
C VAL A 215 -15.92 -0.08 14.37
N ALA A 216 -14.77 0.05 13.69
CA ALA A 216 -13.50 -0.45 14.19
C ALA A 216 -13.08 0.21 15.52
N PHE A 217 -13.28 1.53 15.64
CA PHE A 217 -13.03 2.27 16.87
C PHE A 217 -13.93 1.81 18.02
N LEU A 218 -15.22 1.61 17.78
CA LEU A 218 -16.16 1.11 18.79
C LEU A 218 -15.78 -0.29 19.25
N ILE A 219 -15.46 -1.20 18.32
CA ILE A 219 -15.00 -2.54 18.67
C ILE A 219 -13.74 -2.47 19.54
N TYR A 220 -12.75 -1.66 19.15
CA TYR A 220 -11.53 -1.46 19.92
C TYR A 220 -11.80 -0.92 21.34
N MET A 221 -12.65 0.12 21.47
CA MET A 221 -12.96 0.70 22.77
C MET A 221 -13.74 -0.25 23.66
N ILE A 222 -14.79 -0.90 23.12
CA ILE A 222 -15.60 -1.87 23.87
C ILE A 222 -14.72 -3.03 24.35
N THR A 223 -13.90 -3.62 23.47
CA THR A 223 -13.01 -4.72 23.83
C THR A 223 -11.94 -4.31 24.83
N THR A 224 -11.36 -3.11 24.71
CA THR A 224 -10.32 -2.65 25.64
C THR A 224 -10.86 -2.42 27.05
N PHE A 225 -12.05 -1.83 27.17
CA PHE A 225 -12.59 -1.41 28.46
C PHE A 225 -13.55 -2.40 29.11
N SER A 226 -14.25 -3.23 28.33
CA SER A 226 -15.26 -4.17 28.85
C SER A 226 -14.71 -5.57 29.13
N LEU A 227 -13.60 -5.95 28.47
CA LEU A 227 -13.02 -7.28 28.62
C LEU A 227 -12.42 -7.45 30.02
N TYR A 228 -12.84 -8.50 30.70
CA TYR A 228 -12.29 -8.88 32.00
C TYR A 228 -10.97 -9.63 31.82
N VAL A 229 -9.94 -9.16 32.52
CA VAL A 229 -8.62 -9.78 32.52
C VAL A 229 -8.44 -10.55 33.83
N PRO A 230 -8.51 -11.89 33.81
CA PRO A 230 -8.26 -12.71 34.99
C PRO A 230 -6.77 -12.75 35.35
N ASP A 231 -6.51 -13.21 36.57
CA ASP A 231 -5.16 -13.50 37.04
C ASP A 231 -4.53 -14.59 36.18
N TRP A 232 -3.21 -14.51 36.03
CA TRP A 232 -2.48 -15.43 35.18
C TRP A 232 -1.12 -15.75 35.77
N SER A 233 -0.57 -16.91 35.40
CA SER A 233 0.76 -17.32 35.86
C SER A 233 1.65 -17.73 34.70
N PHE A 234 2.95 -17.57 34.90
CA PHE A 234 3.98 -18.03 33.98
C PHE A 234 5.09 -18.73 34.76
N VAL A 235 5.82 -19.60 34.06
CA VAL A 235 6.94 -20.34 34.64
C VAL A 235 8.21 -19.82 34.00
N VAL A 236 9.17 -19.43 34.84
CA VAL A 236 10.52 -19.09 34.40
C VAL A 236 11.38 -20.31 34.62
N ASN A 237 11.88 -20.87 33.53
CA ASN A 237 12.78 -22.02 33.56
C ASN A 237 14.20 -21.51 33.83
N GLY A 238 14.68 -21.71 35.05
CA GLY A 238 16.09 -21.59 35.43
C GLY A 238 16.59 -22.91 36.03
N ASP A 239 17.64 -22.88 36.86
CA ASP A 239 18.13 -24.06 37.58
C ASP A 239 17.02 -24.75 38.41
N GLU A 240 16.06 -23.97 38.91
CA GLU A 240 14.80 -24.44 39.47
C GLU A 240 13.62 -23.69 38.83
N PRO A 241 12.60 -24.40 38.31
CA PRO A 241 11.46 -23.76 37.67
C PRO A 241 10.59 -23.03 38.71
N LYS A 242 10.55 -21.69 38.64
CA LYS A 242 9.74 -20.86 39.52
C LYS A 242 8.47 -20.39 38.82
N ARG A 243 7.33 -20.57 39.48
CA ARG A 243 6.03 -20.09 39.03
C ARG A 243 5.75 -18.71 39.63
N TYR A 244 5.48 -17.75 38.76
CA TYR A 244 5.06 -16.40 39.15
C TYR A 244 3.61 -16.19 38.75
N THR A 245 2.83 -15.59 39.64
CA THR A 245 1.42 -15.26 39.40
C THR A 245 1.27 -13.75 39.40
N VAL A 246 0.60 -13.23 38.37
CA VAL A 246 0.25 -11.82 38.22
C VAL A 246 -1.22 -11.66 38.58
N LEU A 247 -1.47 -10.86 39.61
CA LEU A 247 -2.81 -10.49 40.08
C LEU A 247 -3.30 -9.29 39.25
N CYS A 248 -4.37 -9.49 38.49
CA CYS A 248 -5.02 -8.48 37.68
C CYS A 248 -6.45 -8.25 38.16
N GLY A 249 -7.30 -9.29 38.13
CA GLY A 249 -8.69 -9.25 38.59
C GLY A 249 -9.52 -8.03 38.15
N MET A 250 -9.30 -7.47 36.95
CA MET A 250 -9.82 -6.13 36.61
C MET A 250 -10.24 -5.95 35.14
N ARG A 251 -10.93 -4.83 34.85
CA ARG A 251 -11.35 -4.40 33.51
C ARG A 251 -10.74 -3.03 33.17
N GLY A 252 -10.49 -2.78 31.89
CA GLY A 252 -10.09 -1.46 31.39
C GLY A 252 -8.72 -0.96 31.85
N HIS A 253 -7.87 -1.83 32.40
CA HIS A 253 -6.52 -1.46 32.78
C HIS A 253 -5.60 -1.37 31.57
N LEU A 254 -4.84 -0.27 31.47
CA LEU A 254 -3.95 0.00 30.34
C LEU A 254 -2.47 -0.30 30.66
N GLY A 255 -2.15 -0.87 31.82
CA GLY A 255 -0.78 -1.24 32.18
C GLY A 255 -0.26 -2.48 31.44
N PRO A 256 1.06 -2.73 31.44
CA PRO A 256 1.70 -3.76 30.62
C PRO A 256 1.27 -5.19 30.94
N ALA A 257 1.00 -5.49 32.21
CA ALA A 257 0.73 -6.86 32.66
C ALA A 257 -0.76 -7.28 32.59
N CYS A 258 -1.69 -6.31 32.70
CA CYS A 258 -3.12 -6.57 32.88
C CYS A 258 -4.00 -5.93 31.79
N ASN A 259 -3.43 -5.56 30.64
CA ASN A 259 -4.22 -5.00 29.54
C ASN A 259 -4.97 -6.08 28.75
N ALA A 260 -6.10 -5.67 28.15
CA ALA A 260 -6.96 -6.52 27.35
C ALA A 260 -6.26 -7.11 26.12
N VAL A 261 -5.40 -6.33 25.45
CA VAL A 261 -4.68 -6.78 24.25
C VAL A 261 -3.76 -7.96 24.56
N GLY A 262 -2.96 -7.83 25.61
CA GLY A 262 -2.05 -8.87 26.08
C GLY A 262 -2.81 -10.08 26.62
N TYR A 263 -3.99 -9.89 27.22
CA TYR A 263 -4.86 -11.02 27.58
C TYR A 263 -5.31 -11.82 26.35
N VAL A 264 -5.85 -11.15 25.32
CA VAL A 264 -6.27 -11.81 24.08
C VAL A 264 -5.09 -12.52 23.42
N ASP A 265 -3.91 -11.88 23.36
CA ASP A 265 -2.71 -12.47 22.77
C ASP A 265 -2.31 -13.78 23.47
N ARG A 266 -2.35 -13.80 24.81
CA ARG A 266 -2.08 -15.00 25.62
C ARG A 266 -3.11 -16.10 25.43
N GLN A 267 -4.38 -15.76 25.24
CA GLN A 267 -5.45 -16.76 25.04
C GLN A 267 -5.39 -17.37 23.63
N VAL A 268 -5.10 -16.56 22.61
CA VAL A 268 -5.11 -17.01 21.21
C VAL A 268 -3.81 -17.71 20.84
N TRP A 269 -2.67 -17.18 21.25
CA TRP A 269 -1.34 -17.64 20.81
C TRP A 269 -0.48 -18.23 21.92
N GLY A 270 -0.91 -18.15 23.18
CA GLY A 270 -0.14 -18.60 24.34
C GLY A 270 0.89 -17.59 24.84
N VAL A 271 1.54 -17.91 25.96
CA VAL A 271 2.52 -17.02 26.61
C VAL A 271 3.81 -16.89 25.79
N ASN A 272 4.19 -17.92 25.05
CA ASN A 272 5.43 -17.94 24.26
C ASN A 272 5.40 -17.00 23.05
N HIS A 273 4.22 -16.51 22.65
CA HIS A 273 4.09 -15.53 21.58
C HIS A 273 4.48 -14.10 22.00
N LEU A 274 4.49 -13.81 23.31
CA LEU A 274 4.84 -12.49 23.81
C LEU A 274 6.31 -12.19 23.55
N TYR A 275 6.65 -10.91 23.40
CA TYR A 275 8.05 -10.49 23.24
C TYR A 275 8.87 -10.98 24.43
N SER A 276 9.97 -11.70 24.15
CA SER A 276 10.95 -12.12 25.15
C SER A 276 11.68 -10.94 25.79
N GLN A 277 11.92 -9.89 25.01
CA GLN A 277 12.46 -8.61 25.49
C GLN A 277 11.47 -7.48 25.23
N PRO A 278 10.43 -7.34 26.05
CA PRO A 278 9.47 -6.26 25.88
C PRO A 278 10.08 -4.93 26.32
N VAL A 279 9.74 -3.84 25.61
CA VAL A 279 10.22 -2.47 25.92
C VAL A 279 9.90 -2.05 27.36
N TRP A 280 8.76 -2.50 27.89
CA TRP A 280 8.33 -2.20 29.26
C TRP A 280 9.21 -2.79 30.36
N ARG A 281 10.15 -3.70 30.05
CA ARG A 281 11.21 -4.12 30.99
C ARG A 281 12.06 -2.94 31.47
N ARG A 282 12.07 -1.85 30.71
CA ARG A 282 12.77 -0.59 31.05
C ARG A 282 11.96 0.33 31.98
N LEU A 283 10.78 -0.08 32.43
CA LEU A 283 10.04 0.62 33.47
C LEU A 283 10.87 0.66 34.76
N LYS A 284 10.75 1.76 35.52
CA LYS A 284 11.39 1.91 36.84
C LYS A 284 11.06 0.77 37.81
N ALA A 285 9.87 0.19 37.70
CA ALA A 285 9.46 -0.96 38.51
C ALA A 285 10.19 -2.27 38.15
N CYS A 286 10.89 -2.33 37.01
CA CYS A 286 11.50 -3.53 36.43
C CYS A 286 13.02 -3.44 36.28
N THR A 287 13.61 -2.23 36.33
CA THR A 287 15.06 -2.02 36.18
C THR A 287 15.56 -0.83 36.99
N PHE A 288 16.81 -0.91 37.45
CA PHE A 288 17.53 0.19 38.10
C PHE A 288 18.12 1.20 37.09
N SER A 289 18.07 0.90 35.79
CA SER A 289 18.61 1.76 34.71
C SER A 289 17.51 2.20 33.76
N SER A 290 16.50 2.89 34.29
CA SER A 290 15.37 3.40 33.50
C SER A 290 15.79 4.64 32.70
N PRO A 291 15.30 4.82 31.44
CA PRO A 291 15.50 6.05 30.68
C PRO A 291 15.03 7.31 31.44
N GLY A 292 15.85 8.36 31.47
CA GLY A 292 15.49 9.67 32.04
C GLY A 292 15.95 9.92 33.48
N GLU A 293 16.82 9.06 34.01
CA GLU A 293 17.66 9.30 35.19
C GLU A 293 19.12 9.50 34.79
#